data_AF-A0A7C7W419-F1
#
_entry.id   AF-A0A7C7W419-F1
#
_cell.length_a   1.000
_cell.length_b   1.000
_cell.length_c   1.000
_cell.angle_alpha   90.00
_cell.angle_beta   90.00
_cell.angle_gamma   90.00
#
_symmetry.space_group_name_H-M   'P 1'
#
loop_
_entity.id
_entity.type
_entity.pdbx_description
1 polymer ?
#
loop_
_entity_poly.entity_id
_entity_poly.type
_entity_poly.pdbx_seq_one_letter_code
_entity_poly.pdbx_strand_id
1 'polypeptide(L)' 'MQRLAVRPDHEGMGLGSALLVDALSWLALGGARDAWVNTQPDNDRARALYLRHGFEEKAGGLTVLRHVSAR' A
#
# COMPACT_ATOMS: atom_id res chain seq x y z
N MET A 1 2.96 7.05 0.96
CA MET A 1 3.08 6.08 2.08
C MET A 1 4.11 5.02 1.69
N GLN A 2 5.03 4.62 2.57
CA GLN A 2 6.05 3.59 2.21
C GLN A 2 5.71 2.17 2.70
N ARG A 3 5.09 2.01 3.87
CA ARG A 3 4.66 0.70 4.40
C ARG A 3 3.39 0.85 5.23
N LEU A 4 2.44 -0.06 5.03
CA LEU A 4 1.24 -0.25 5.84
C LEU A 4 1.29 -1.66 6.41
N ALA A 5 1.17 -1.80 7.72
CA ALA A 5 1.10 -3.10 8.37
C ALA A 5 0.10 -3.04 9.53
N VAL A 6 -0.57 -4.16 9.75
CA VAL A 6 -1.36 -4.44 10.95
C VAL A 6 -0.75 -5.68 11.56
N ARG A 7 -0.71 -5.77 12.90
CA ARG A 7 -0.24 -7.00 13.54
C ARG A 7 -1.17 -8.16 13.16
N PRO A 8 -0.65 -9.39 12.93
CA PRO A 8 -1.47 -10.51 12.48
C PRO A 8 -2.68 -10.81 13.37
N ASP A 9 -2.55 -10.61 14.68
CA ASP A 9 -3.61 -10.82 15.67
C ASP A 9 -4.72 -9.75 15.66
N HIS A 10 -4.53 -8.66 14.91
CA HIS A 10 -5.50 -7.56 14.78
C HIS A 10 -5.99 -7.39 13.33
N GLU A 11 -5.68 -8.37 12.47
CA GLU A 11 -6.08 -8.37 11.08
C GLU A 11 -7.56 -8.67 10.88
N GLY A 12 -8.16 -8.16 9.80
CA GLY A 12 -9.57 -8.41 9.49
C GLY A 12 -10.56 -7.54 10.26
N MET A 13 -10.06 -6.71 11.18
CA MET A 13 -10.86 -5.78 11.99
C MET A 13 -11.03 -4.39 11.36
N GLY A 14 -10.67 -4.24 10.08
CA GLY A 14 -10.74 -2.94 9.38
C GLY A 14 -9.59 -1.97 9.67
N LEU A 15 -8.63 -2.29 10.54
CA LEU A 15 -7.51 -1.39 10.88
C LEU A 15 -6.68 -0.95 9.67
N GLY A 16 -6.43 -1.84 8.71
CA GLY A 16 -5.72 -1.46 7.48
C GLY A 16 -6.49 -0.44 6.64
N SER A 17 -7.83 -0.49 6.68
CA SER A 17 -8.70 0.52 6.06
C SER A 17 -8.54 1.86 6.74
N ALA A 18 -8.63 1.87 8.07
CA ALA A 18 -8.54 3.08 8.87
C ALA A 18 -7.20 3.79 8.67
N LEU A 19 -6.09 3.03 8.74
CA LEU A 19 -4.75 3.54 8.51
C LEU A 19 -4.56 4.10 7.09
N LEU A 20 -5.12 3.45 6.07
CA LEU A 20 -5.02 3.93 4.70
C LEU A 20 -5.79 5.24 4.49
N VAL A 21 -7.03 5.31 5.00
CA VAL A 21 -7.86 6.51 4.90
C VAL A 21 -7.20 7.68 5.63
N ASP A 22 -6.71 7.48 6.85
CA ASP A 22 -5.99 8.50 7.62
C ASP A 22 -4.77 9.04 6.86
N ALA A 23 -3.95 8.13 6.30
CA ALA A 23 -2.80 8.52 5.49
C ALA A 23 -3.18 9.31 4.23
N LEU A 24 -4.26 8.93 3.54
CA LEU A 24 -4.75 9.64 2.37
C LEU A 24 -5.30 11.02 2.73
N SER A 25 -6.04 11.14 3.83
CA SER A 25 -6.52 12.43 4.35
C SER A 25 -5.35 13.37 4.68
N TRP A 26 -4.30 12.85 5.31
CA TRP A 26 -3.09 13.63 5.59
C TRP A 26 -2.39 14.11 4.31
N LEU A 27 -2.26 13.24 3.30
CA LEU A 27 -1.69 13.62 2.00
C LEU A 27 -2.52 14.70 1.30
N ALA A 28 -3.84 14.57 1.32
CA ALA A 28 -4.75 15.53 0.71
C ALA A 28 -4.67 16.90 1.40
N LEU A 29 -4.58 16.94 2.73
CA LEU A 29 -4.33 18.18 3.48
C LEU A 29 -3.00 18.84 3.11
N GLY A 30 -1.99 18.03 2.76
CA GLY A 30 -0.71 18.50 2.23
C GLY A 30 -0.75 18.94 0.75
N GLY A 31 -1.92 18.91 0.10
CA GLY A 31 -2.09 19.30 -1.31
C GLY A 31 -1.76 18.22 -2.34
N ALA A 32 -1.56 16.97 -1.91
CA ALA A 32 -1.37 15.86 -2.84
C ALA A 32 -2.65 15.63 -3.67
N ARG A 33 -2.48 15.42 -4.98
CA ARG A 33 -3.58 15.12 -5.91
C ARG A 33 -3.63 13.65 -6.31
N ASP A 34 -2.47 13.00 -6.31
CA ASP A 34 -2.30 11.61 -6.71
C ASP A 34 -1.54 10.85 -5.62
N ALA A 35 -1.97 9.60 -5.38
CA ALA A 35 -1.31 8.69 -4.46
C ALA A 35 -0.97 7.38 -5.17
N TRP A 36 0.27 6.93 -5.00
CA TRP A 36 0.77 5.70 -5.59
C TRP A 36 1.23 4.77 -4.48
N VAL A 37 0.95 3.49 -4.65
CA VAL A 37 1.38 2.42 -3.76
C VAL A 37 1.97 1.29 -4.60
N ASN A 38 3.01 0.66 -4.07
CA ASN A 38 3.62 -0.51 -4.67
C ASN A 38 3.38 -1.68 -3.72
N THR A 39 2.84 -2.77 -4.26
CA THR A 39 2.66 -4.03 -3.54
C THR A 39 3.24 -5.16 -4.37
N GLN A 40 3.70 -6.22 -3.71
CA GLN A 40 4.10 -7.43 -4.44
C GLN A 40 2.84 -8.04 -5.11
N PRO A 41 2.96 -8.59 -6.33
CA PRO A 41 1.81 -9.14 -7.05
C PRO A 41 1.07 -10.26 -6.30
N ASP A 42 1.77 -10.99 -5.43
CA ASP A 42 1.26 -12.09 -4.60
C ASP A 42 0.69 -11.64 -3.25
N ASN A 43 0.74 -10.33 -2.94
CA ASN A 43 0.12 -9.79 -1.75
C ASN A 43 -1.36 -9.45 -2.01
N ASP A 44 -2.16 -10.49 -2.19
CA ASP A 44 -3.59 -10.42 -2.51
C ASP A 44 -4.37 -9.56 -1.51
N ARG A 45 -3.98 -9.63 -0.23
CA ARG A 45 -4.64 -8.89 0.84
C ARG A 45 -4.40 -7.39 0.73
N ALA A 46 -3.17 -6.97 0.47
CA ALA A 46 -2.86 -5.56 0.22
C ALA A 46 -3.52 -5.08 -1.07
N ARG A 47 -3.51 -5.90 -2.13
CA ARG A 47 -4.19 -5.59 -3.39
C ARG A 47 -5.68 -5.37 -3.20
N ALA A 48 -6.37 -6.28 -2.50
CA ALA A 48 -7.79 -6.13 -2.18
C ALA A 48 -8.07 -4.89 -1.31
N LEU A 49 -7.19 -4.57 -0.36
CA LEU A 49 -7.24 -3.32 0.41
C LEU A 49 -7.15 -2.09 -0.51
N TYR A 50 -6.19 -2.02 -1.42
CA TYR A 50 -6.06 -0.83 -2.27
C TYR A 50 -7.24 -0.70 -3.25
N LEU A 51 -7.64 -1.80 -3.90
CA LEU A 51 -8.77 -1.81 -4.85
C LEU A 51 -10.08 -1.33 -4.20
N ARG A 52 -10.40 -1.76 -2.96
CA ARG A 52 -11.61 -1.29 -2.26
C ARG A 52 -11.59 0.21 -1.92
N HIS A 53 -10.41 0.84 -1.93
CA HIS A 53 -10.24 2.27 -1.65
C HIS A 53 -10.04 3.10 -2.91
N GLY A 54 -10.39 2.55 -4.09
CA GLY A 54 -10.39 3.29 -5.35
C GLY A 54 -9.02 3.41 -6.00
N PHE A 55 -8.01 2.65 -5.53
CA PHE A 55 -6.79 2.49 -6.29
C PHE A 55 -7.06 1.60 -7.51
N GLU A 56 -6.33 1.88 -8.58
CA GLU A 56 -6.36 1.12 -9.82
C GLU A 56 -4.99 0.49 -10.07
N GLU A 57 -4.98 -0.68 -10.70
CA GLU A 57 -3.74 -1.27 -11.18
C GLU A 57 -3.19 -0.46 -12.35
N LYS A 58 -1.88 -0.25 -12.34
CA LYS A 58 -1.17 0.41 -13.44
C LYS A 58 -0.38 -0.63 -14.22
N ALA A 59 -0.60 -0.64 -15.53
CA ALA A 59 0.10 -1.53 -16.44
C ALA A 59 1.61 -1.26 -16.42
N GLY A 60 2.39 -2.31 -16.68
CA GLY A 60 3.86 -2.23 -16.77
C GLY A 60 4.61 -2.70 -15.51
N GLY A 61 3.97 -2.66 -14.34
CA GLY A 61 4.59 -3.11 -13.09
C GLY A 61 5.87 -2.35 -12.74
N LEU A 62 6.64 -2.86 -11.77
CA LEU A 62 7.92 -2.30 -11.36
C LEU A 62 8.99 -3.38 -11.28
N THR A 63 10.17 -3.09 -11.82
CA THR A 63 11.35 -3.96 -11.67
C THR A 63 12.02 -3.69 -10.34
N VAL A 64 12.19 -4.74 -9.54
CA VAL A 64 12.88 -4.66 -8.24
C VAL A 64 14.37 -4.95 -8.44
N LEU A 65 15.22 -3.97 -8.15
CA LEU A 65 16.67 -4.18 -8.06
C LEU A 65 17.00 -4.99 -6.80
N ARG A 66 17.69 -6.12 -6.96
CA ARG A 66 18.21 -6.92 -5.85
C ARG A 66 19.71 -6.70 -5.74
N HIS A 67 20.16 -6.25 -4.57
CA HIS A 67 21.58 -6.18 -4.24
C HIS A 67 21.95 -7.41 -3.42
N VAL A 68 22.94 -8.18 -3.87
CA VAL A 68 23.51 -9.29 -3.11
C VAL A 68 24.89 -8.84 -2.64
N SER A 69 25.00 -8.54 -1.35
CA SER A 69 26.30 -8.24 -0.73
C SER A 69 27.04 -9.55 -0.47
N ALA A 70 28.23 -9.72 -1.05
CA ALA A 70 29.15 -10.76 -0.60
C ALA A 70 29.61 -10.42 0.84
N ARG A 71 29.65 -11.43 1.71
CA ARG A 71 30.27 -11.29 3.04
C ARG A 71 31.77 -11.12 2.92
#